data_AF-A0A2R8C5F0-F1
#
_entry.id   AF-A0A2R8C5F0-F1
#
_cell.length_a   1.000
_cell.length_b   1.000
_cell.length_c   1.000
_cell.angle_alpha   90.00
_cell.angle_beta   90.00
_cell.angle_gamma   90.00
#
_symmetry.space_group_name_H-M   'P 1'
#
loop_
_entity.id
_entity.type
_entity.pdbx_description
1 polymer ?
#
loop_
_entity_poly.entity_id
_entity_poly.type
_entity_poly.pdbx_seq_one_letter_code
_entity_poly.pdbx_strand_id
1 'polypeptide(L)'
;MRKYFEIWKTIGDIAEDFGVDYPCAAAWVWRGEVPKSYDAKFVQAALQRGFLVTRCNLDEWHDAHAKHRKQLKSNGDGEAVIECPKLTVLETTKAAE
;
A
#
# COMPACT_ATOMS: atom_id res chain seq x y z
N MET A 1 -3.93 -12.37 10.75
CA MET A 1 -4.71 -11.68 9.70
C MET A 1 -3.74 -10.84 8.88
N ARG A 2 -3.66 -11.05 7.56
CA ARG A 2 -2.85 -10.18 6.68
C ARG A 2 -3.53 -8.80 6.64
N LYS A 3 -2.76 -7.75 6.91
CA LYS A 3 -3.23 -6.36 6.75
C LYS A 3 -3.12 -5.99 5.27
N TYR A 4 -4.09 -5.25 4.76
CA TYR A 4 -4.04 -4.69 3.41
C TYR A 4 -2.99 -3.60 3.36
N PHE A 5 -2.04 -3.74 2.42
CA PHE A 5 -0.84 -2.89 2.33
C PHE A 5 -0.11 -2.75 3.66
N GLU A 6 -0.19 -3.76 4.54
CA GLU A 6 0.39 -3.77 5.89
C GLU A 6 -0.09 -2.69 6.88
N ILE A 7 -0.95 -1.76 6.45
CA ILE A 7 -1.51 -0.66 7.24
C ILE A 7 -2.95 -0.96 7.67
N TRP A 8 -3.81 -1.35 6.72
CA TRP A 8 -5.26 -1.38 6.92
C TRP A 8 -5.76 -2.77 7.31
N LYS A 9 -6.76 -2.82 8.21
CA LYS A 9 -7.39 -4.08 8.64
C LYS A 9 -8.46 -4.54 7.66
N THR A 10 -9.22 -3.61 7.09
CA THR A 10 -10.30 -3.90 6.14
C THR A 10 -10.18 -3.04 4.88
N ILE A 11 -10.88 -3.42 3.81
CA ILE A 11 -10.99 -2.60 2.60
C ILE A 11 -11.83 -1.34 2.87
N GLY A 12 -12.79 -1.42 3.80
CA GLY A 12 -13.60 -0.27 4.21
C GLY A 12 -12.76 0.83 4.84
N ASP A 13 -11.76 0.47 5.65
CA ASP A 13 -10.79 1.42 6.19
C ASP A 13 -10.07 2.20 5.08
N ILE A 14 -9.67 1.52 4.00
CA ILE A 14 -9.01 2.15 2.85
C ILE A 14 -9.98 3.08 2.14
N ALA A 15 -11.23 2.66 1.93
CA ALA A 15 -12.23 3.50 1.31
C ALA A 15 -12.45 4.82 2.09
N GLU A 16 -12.50 4.72 3.42
CA GLU A 16 -12.65 5.86 4.33
C GLU A 16 -11.43 6.79 4.30
N ASP A 17 -10.22 6.26 4.49
CA ASP A 17 -8.97 7.05 4.49
C ASP A 17 -8.72 7.77 3.15
N PHE A 18 -9.05 7.12 2.03
CA PHE A 18 -8.84 7.69 0.70
C PHE A 18 -10.02 8.54 0.21
N GLY A 19 -11.17 8.46 0.88
CA GLY A 19 -12.41 9.12 0.49
C GLY A 19 -12.93 8.63 -0.86
N VAL A 20 -12.88 7.32 -1.09
CA VAL A 20 -13.33 6.67 -2.33
C VAL A 20 -14.36 5.59 -2.03
N ASP A 21 -15.14 5.19 -3.03
CA ASP A 21 -16.07 4.09 -2.90
C ASP A 21 -15.36 2.75 -2.61
N TYR A 22 -16.00 1.90 -1.81
CA TYR A 22 -15.54 0.54 -1.49
C TYR A 22 -15.10 -0.27 -2.72
N PRO A 23 -15.86 -0.35 -3.84
CA PRO A 23 -15.42 -1.08 -5.04
C PRO A 23 -14.11 -0.53 -5.63
N CYS A 24 -13.85 0.77 -5.49
CA CYS A 24 -12.60 1.37 -5.94
C CYS A 24 -11.43 0.88 -5.08
N ALA A 25 -11.57 0.97 -3.76
CA ALA A 25 -10.57 0.47 -2.81
C ALA A 25 -10.34 -1.05 -2.96
N ALA A 26 -11.41 -1.83 -3.16
CA ALA A 26 -11.34 -3.25 -3.41
C ALA A 26 -10.53 -3.55 -4.67
N ALA A 27 -10.76 -2.82 -5.77
CA ALA A 27 -10.02 -3.01 -7.01
C ALA A 27 -8.51 -2.77 -6.83
N TRP A 28 -8.11 -1.82 -5.98
CA TRP A 28 -6.69 -1.57 -5.67
C TRP A 28 -6.06 -2.72 -4.89
N VAL A 29 -6.78 -3.22 -3.88
CA VAL A 29 -6.34 -4.39 -3.09
C VAL A 29 -6.19 -5.62 -3.97
N TRP A 30 -7.16 -5.88 -4.85
CA TRP A 30 -7.11 -7.00 -5.80
C TRP A 30 -5.95 -6.88 -6.80
N ARG A 31 -5.60 -5.65 -7.19
CA ARG A 31 -4.43 -5.37 -8.03
C ARG A 31 -3.11 -5.40 -7.24
N GLY A 32 -3.19 -5.34 -5.92
CA GLY A 32 -2.05 -5.15 -5.03
C GLY A 32 -1.36 -3.80 -5.20
N GLU A 33 -1.98 -2.80 -5.84
CA GLU A 33 -1.39 -1.49 -6.13
C GLU A 33 -2.43 -0.38 -5.96
N VAL A 34 -2.04 0.71 -5.30
CA VAL A 34 -2.81 1.97 -5.24
C VAL A 34 -2.31 2.90 -6.36
N PRO A 35 -3.15 3.69 -7.04
CA PRO A 35 -2.67 4.56 -8.11
C PRO A 35 -1.77 5.70 -7.57
N LYS A 36 -0.70 6.05 -8.30
CA LYS A 36 0.21 7.16 -7.96
C LYS A 36 -0.49 8.50 -7.65
N SER A 37 -1.65 8.75 -8.28
CA SER A 37 -2.45 9.96 -8.01
C SER A 37 -2.90 10.08 -6.54
N TYR A 38 -2.88 8.97 -5.80
CA TYR A 38 -3.26 8.89 -4.39
C TYR A 38 -2.06 8.80 -3.44
N ASP A 39 -0.81 8.90 -3.92
CA ASP A 39 0.40 8.76 -3.07
C ASP A 39 0.40 9.74 -1.90
N ALA A 40 -0.02 10.99 -2.13
CA ALA A 40 -0.10 11.99 -1.08
C ALA A 40 -1.10 11.59 0.02
N LYS A 41 -2.25 11.03 -0.37
CA LYS A 41 -3.26 10.51 0.55
C LYS A 41 -2.77 9.25 1.26
N PHE A 42 -2.06 8.37 0.56
CA PHE A 42 -1.47 7.17 1.14
C PHE A 42 -0.49 7.53 2.25
N VAL A 43 0.44 8.47 1.99
CA VAL A 43 1.40 8.95 2.99
C VAL A 43 0.68 9.53 4.20
N GLN A 44 -0.36 10.34 3.97
CA GLN A 44 -1.13 10.95 5.05
C GLN A 44 -1.88 9.90 5.89
N ALA A 45 -2.58 8.96 5.25
CA ALA A 45 -3.33 7.91 5.93
C ALA A 45 -2.41 6.93 6.68
N ALA A 46 -1.26 6.59 6.08
CA ALA A 46 -0.22 5.81 6.75
C ALA A 46 0.25 6.53 8.02
N LEU A 47 0.55 7.83 7.93
CA LEU A 47 1.00 8.63 9.05
C LEU A 47 -0.04 8.73 10.16
N GLN A 48 -1.32 8.93 9.81
CA GLN A 48 -2.44 8.94 10.77
C GLN A 48 -2.59 7.61 11.52
N ARG A 49 -2.22 6.51 10.88
CA ARG A 49 -2.24 5.16 11.48
C ARG A 49 -0.91 4.77 12.16
N GLY A 50 0.04 5.70 12.26
CA GLY A 50 1.32 5.48 12.96
C GLY A 50 2.39 4.80 12.11
N PHE A 51 2.24 4.80 10.78
CA PHE A 51 3.23 4.27 9.85
C PHE A 51 3.90 5.40 9.09
N LEU A 52 5.23 5.34 8.98
CA LEU A 52 5.97 6.27 8.15
C LEU A 52 6.21 5.61 6.79
N VAL A 53 5.57 6.16 5.77
CA VAL A 53 5.86 5.87 4.37
C VAL A 53 6.24 7.17 3.67
N THR A 54 7.29 7.10 2.86
CA THR A 54 7.72 8.25 2.05
C THR A 54 7.26 8.07 0.61
N ARG A 55 7.21 9.18 -0.13
CA ARG A 55 6.99 9.14 -1.58
C ARG A 55 8.03 8.30 -2.31
N CYS A 56 9.28 8.28 -1.83
CA CYS A 56 10.32 7.44 -2.42
C CYS A 56 9.97 5.94 -2.30
N ASN A 57 9.53 5.49 -1.12
CA ASN A 57 9.10 4.11 -0.91
C ASN A 57 7.92 3.72 -1.82
N LEU A 58 6.97 4.65 -2.02
CA LEU A 58 5.84 4.43 -2.93
C LEU A 58 6.31 4.37 -4.40
N ASP A 59 7.22 5.25 -4.83
CA ASP A 59 7.72 5.24 -6.20
C ASP A 59 8.49 3.94 -6.53
N GLU A 60 9.32 3.47 -5.58
CA GLU A 60 10.00 2.18 -5.68
C GLU A 60 9.00 1.01 -5.77
N TRP A 61 7.93 1.08 -4.98
CA TRP A 61 6.85 0.08 -5.01
C TRP A 61 6.12 0.06 -6.36
N HIS A 62 5.81 1.23 -6.93
CA HIS A 62 5.23 1.32 -8.28
C HIS A 62 6.16 0.83 -9.38
N ASP A 63 7.46 1.13 -9.28
CA ASP A 63 8.45 0.64 -10.25
C ASP A 63 8.60 -0.88 -10.18
N ALA A 64 8.59 -1.47 -8.98
CA ALA A 64 8.54 -2.91 -8.78
C ALA A 64 7.28 -3.54 -9.41
N HIS A 65 6.10 -2.94 -9.18
CA HIS A 65 4.85 -3.35 -9.83
C HIS A 65 4.90 -3.25 -11.37
N ALA A 66 5.49 -2.18 -11.90
CA ALA A 66 5.65 -2.00 -13.34
C ALA A 66 6.61 -3.04 -13.95
N LYS A 67 7.74 -3.32 -13.28
CA LYS A 67 8.71 -4.36 -13.69
C LYS A 67 8.08 -5.75 -13.67
N HIS A 68 7.34 -6.07 -12.61
CA HIS A 68 6.68 -7.36 -12.49
C HIS A 68 5.61 -7.56 -13.58
N ARG A 69 4.77 -6.56 -13.85
CA ARG A 69 3.79 -6.64 -14.96
C ARG A 69 4.46 -6.86 -16.32
N LYS A 70 5.62 -6.24 -16.55
CA LYS A 70 6.42 -6.48 -17.76
C LYS A 70 6.99 -7.90 -17.79
N GLN A 71 7.48 -8.42 -16.66
CA GLN A 71 7.99 -9.79 -16.55
C GLN A 71 6.89 -10.84 -16.76
N LEU A 72 5.71 -10.69 -16.15
CA LEU A 72 4.56 -11.58 -16.37
C LEU A 72 4.18 -11.66 -17.85
N LYS A 73 4.16 -10.51 -18.54
CA LYS A 73 3.85 -10.45 -19.97
C LYS A 73 4.91 -11.14 -20.84
N SER A 74 6.14 -11.28 -20.34
CA SER A 74 7.26 -11.86 -21.07
C SER A 74 7.53 -13.33 -20.75
N ASN A 75 7.16 -13.80 -19.54
CA ASN A 75 7.56 -15.12 -19.03
C ASN A 75 6.41 -16.14 -18.86
N GLY A 76 5.16 -15.81 -19.18
CA GLY A 76 4.07 -16.79 -19.31
C GLY A 76 3.48 -17.32 -18.00
N ASP A 77 4.29 -17.70 -17.02
CA ASP A 77 3.84 -18.29 -15.76
C ASP A 77 4.88 -18.00 -14.67
N GLY A 78 4.55 -17.11 -13.73
CA GLY A 78 5.46 -16.78 -12.64
C GLY A 78 4.77 -15.95 -11.57
N GLU A 79 4.20 -16.63 -10.58
CA GLU A 79 3.63 -16.04 -9.38
C GLU A 79 4.74 -15.41 -8.52
N ALA A 80 5.18 -14.20 -8.87
CA ALA A 80 6.06 -13.42 -8.01
C ALA A 80 5.21 -12.49 -7.14
N VAL A 81 5.24 -12.73 -5.83
CA VAL A 81 4.55 -11.92 -4.83
C VAL A 81 5.28 -10.57 -4.75
N ILE A 82 4.64 -9.49 -5.19
CA ILE A 82 5.20 -8.15 -5.00
C ILE A 82 4.93 -7.74 -3.55
N GLU A 83 6.00 -7.59 -2.78
CA GLU A 83 5.91 -7.16 -1.39
C GLU A 83 5.48 -5.68 -1.30
N CYS A 84 4.71 -5.38 -0.26
CA CYS A 84 4.23 -4.02 0.01
C CYS A 84 5.40 -3.05 0.27
N PRO A 85 5.19 -1.73 0.09
CA PRO A 85 6.24 -0.75 0.34
C PRO A 85 6.76 -0.90 1.76
N LYS A 86 8.07 -0.78 1.96
CA LYS A 86 8.69 -0.89 3.29
C LYS A 86 8.08 0.16 4.21
N LEU A 87 7.26 -0.28 5.17
CA LEU A 87 6.70 0.58 6.19
C LEU A 87 7.61 0.58 7.40
N THR A 88 7.96 1.77 7.88
CA THR A 88 8.57 1.92 9.19
C THR A 88 7.46 2.16 10.20
N VAL A 89 7.34 1.28 11.20
CA VAL A 89 6.45 1.51 12.33
C VAL A 89 7.04 2.66 13.13
N LEU A 90 6.27 3.72 13.35
CA LEU A 90 6.64 4.71 14.35
C LEU A 90 6.41 4.04 15.70
N GLU A 91 7.48 3.54 16.32
CA GLU A 91 7.44 3.15 17.72
C GLU A 91 7.08 4.40 18.52
N THR A 92 5.79 4.59 18.80
CA THR A 92 5.35 5.50 19.85
C THR A 92 5.90 4.92 21.13
N THR A 93 7.04 5.44 21.58
CA THR A 93 7.49 5.30 22.96
C THR A 93 6.31 5.70 23.83
N LYS A 94 5.67 4.67 24.40
CA LYS A 94 4.65 4.79 25.42
C LYS A 94 5.35 5.40 26.64
N ALA A 95 5.45 6.72 26.67
CA ALA A 95 5.59 7.46 27.91
C ALA A 95 4.29 7.23 28.68
N ALA A 96 4.30 6.23 29.56
CA ALA A 96 3.31 6.08 30.60
C ALA A 96 4.06 6.28 31.91
N GLU A 97 3.86 7.49 32.45
CA GLU A 97 3.99 7.88 33.85
C GLU A 97 3.45 6.84 34.85
#